data_AF-A0AB74JZN9-F1
#
_entry.id   AF-A0AB74JZN9-F1
#
_cell.length_a   1.000
_cell.length_b   1.000
_cell.length_c   1.000
_cell.angle_alpha   90.00
_cell.angle_beta   90.00
_cell.angle_gamma   90.00
#
_symmetry.space_group_name_H-M   'P 1'
#
loop_
_entity.id
_entity.type
_entity.pdbx_description
1 polymer ?
#
loop_
_entity_poly.entity_id
_entity_poly.type
_entity_poly.pdbx_seq_one_letter_code
_entity_poly.pdbx_strand_id
1 'polypeptide(L)'
;MAFFHLALVILLCMGVQSAPMAIDATNSSTSASYPRIFVVTDISNEPDDQMSLVRLLVHSDILSIQGISTTTSYWLNDTTYPEHILDVIDGYENVTTNLNAHTESTFPSADSLRSVVRAGHSVYGLAALKNGTLSTGAELLISAAGNSNETLHVLLWGGANVLAEALDHVNRTGSQQDLDTLVSRLHVYSISDQDDAGPWIRKNFPQIPYIASVHGFNMYNNAAWTGISGDLLYAFDAGGPDSTLVDDTYIRNNFQIGPLGAKYPDRAFIMEGDSPSLLSVIPNGLNVPARPEFGGWGGRYILSDISGASNHYADTIDRVVGVSGNTLVSNHATIWRWRSAYQNEMSARMQWTLSSNYSSAVHPPKISLNGTTGTAPYSLSVRPEQSIILNASSTIDPDSNSSSTLTFEWMHYKDITASNQYNANAQIPQLNFTCLNQACSTIQTKMPAESLACPDTGCQTYHVILSVKGQSATPITRYRRIVLEIQGGLS
;
A
#
# COMPACT_ATOMS: atom_id res chain seq x y z
N MET A 1 -31.89 -87.41 -22.10
CA MET A 1 -30.54 -87.47 -22.69
C MET A 1 -30.44 -86.41 -23.76
N ALA A 2 -29.61 -85.39 -23.55
CA ALA A 2 -28.83 -84.67 -24.56
C ALA A 2 -28.46 -83.29 -23.97
N PHE A 3 -27.17 -83.13 -23.73
CA PHE A 3 -26.53 -81.93 -23.20
C PHE A 3 -26.54 -80.82 -24.26
N PHE A 4 -26.88 -79.59 -23.85
CA PHE A 4 -26.50 -78.37 -24.56
C PHE A 4 -25.70 -77.49 -23.59
N HIS A 5 -24.44 -77.26 -23.90
CA HIS A 5 -23.60 -76.27 -23.22
C HIS A 5 -24.03 -74.86 -23.65
N LEU A 6 -24.51 -74.07 -22.69
CA LEU A 6 -24.75 -72.64 -22.84
C LEU A 6 -23.64 -71.90 -22.11
N ALA A 7 -22.79 -71.18 -22.85
CA ALA A 7 -21.77 -70.30 -22.28
C ALA A 7 -22.45 -69.07 -21.66
N LEU A 8 -22.23 -68.88 -20.35
CA LEU A 8 -22.73 -67.75 -19.57
C LEU A 8 -21.75 -66.58 -19.72
N VAL A 9 -22.17 -65.51 -20.39
CA VAL A 9 -21.46 -64.22 -20.40
C VAL A 9 -21.85 -63.46 -19.14
N ILE A 10 -20.92 -63.32 -18.20
CA ILE A 10 -21.05 -62.45 -17.03
C ILE A 10 -20.69 -61.03 -17.45
N LEU A 11 -21.68 -60.14 -17.43
CA LEU A 11 -21.50 -58.71 -17.66
C LEU A 11 -20.95 -58.08 -16.36
N LEU A 12 -19.63 -57.81 -16.30
CA LEU A 12 -19.04 -57.01 -15.22
C LEU A 12 -19.43 -55.54 -15.41
N CYS A 13 -20.24 -55.00 -14.50
CA CYS A 13 -20.40 -53.56 -14.33
C CYS A 13 -19.12 -52.98 -13.71
N MET A 14 -18.27 -52.33 -14.52
CA MET A 14 -17.19 -51.48 -14.01
C MET A 14 -17.77 -50.11 -13.64
N GLY A 15 -17.90 -49.86 -12.34
CA GLY A 15 -18.16 -48.52 -11.81
C GLY A 15 -16.94 -47.64 -12.01
N VAL A 16 -17.09 -46.52 -12.72
CA VAL A 16 -16.07 -45.49 -12.83
C VAL A 16 -16.11 -44.68 -11.53
N GLN A 17 -15.23 -45.01 -10.58
CA GLN A 17 -14.92 -44.11 -9.47
C GLN A 17 -14.02 -43.00 -10.01
N SER A 18 -14.55 -41.78 -10.09
CA SER A 18 -13.75 -40.58 -10.27
C SER A 18 -12.93 -40.35 -9.00
N ALA A 19 -11.64 -40.68 -9.06
CA ALA A 19 -10.69 -40.29 -8.03
C ALA A 19 -10.57 -38.75 -8.01
N PRO A 20 -10.55 -38.11 -6.82
CA PRO A 20 -10.22 -36.69 -6.76
C PRO A 20 -8.78 -36.51 -7.23
N MET A 21 -8.58 -35.65 -8.24
CA MET A 21 -7.26 -35.18 -8.65
C MET A 21 -6.59 -34.53 -7.44
N ALA A 22 -5.59 -35.21 -6.88
CA ALA A 22 -4.66 -34.59 -5.95
C ALA A 22 -3.91 -33.51 -6.72
N ILE A 23 -4.16 -32.25 -6.37
CA ILE A 23 -3.34 -31.13 -6.81
C ILE A 23 -2.01 -31.31 -6.09
N ASP A 24 -0.99 -31.69 -6.86
CA ASP A 24 0.39 -31.72 -6.40
C ASP A 24 0.79 -30.26 -6.11
N ALA A 25 0.78 -29.91 -4.83
CA ALA A 25 1.26 -28.62 -4.34
C ALA A 25 2.78 -28.64 -4.45
N THR A 26 3.28 -28.36 -5.65
CA THR A 26 4.68 -27.97 -5.82
C THR A 26 4.89 -26.71 -4.99
N ASN A 27 5.65 -26.85 -3.91
CA ASN A 27 6.24 -25.76 -3.15
C ASN A 27 7.18 -24.99 -4.10
N SER A 28 6.60 -24.14 -4.93
CA SER A 28 7.29 -22.99 -5.48
C SER A 28 7.48 -22.03 -4.29
N SER A 29 8.66 -22.08 -3.67
CA SER A 29 9.12 -20.94 -2.88
C SER A 29 9.36 -19.80 -3.85
N THR A 30 8.29 -19.12 -4.28
CA THR A 30 8.42 -17.77 -4.78
C THR A 30 8.99 -16.98 -3.61
N SER A 31 10.27 -16.63 -3.68
CA SER A 31 10.80 -15.52 -2.89
C SER A 31 9.83 -14.38 -3.14
N ALA A 32 9.02 -14.02 -2.14
CA ALA A 32 8.09 -12.92 -2.28
C ALA A 32 8.94 -11.68 -2.60
N SER A 33 8.87 -11.18 -3.83
CA SER A 33 9.58 -9.95 -4.17
C SER A 33 8.86 -8.80 -3.48
N TYR A 34 9.55 -8.11 -2.59
CA TYR A 34 9.01 -6.93 -1.94
C TYR A 34 8.92 -5.76 -2.93
N PRO A 35 7.95 -4.85 -2.75
CA PRO A 35 7.83 -3.66 -3.58
C PRO A 35 9.16 -2.91 -3.68
N ARG A 36 9.60 -2.67 -4.92
CA ARG A 36 10.81 -1.90 -5.21
C ARG A 36 10.47 -0.42 -5.15
N ILE A 37 11.22 0.33 -4.35
CA ILE A 37 10.94 1.76 -4.14
C ILE A 37 12.17 2.61 -4.47
N PHE A 38 11.91 3.82 -4.95
CA PHE A 38 12.89 4.88 -5.12
C PHE A 38 12.32 6.16 -4.52
N VAL A 39 12.98 6.72 -3.52
CA VAL A 39 12.53 7.93 -2.84
C VAL A 39 13.24 9.15 -3.42
N VAL A 40 12.48 10.20 -3.71
CA VAL A 40 12.98 11.52 -4.14
C VAL A 40 12.48 12.54 -3.14
N THR A 41 13.36 13.09 -2.32
CA THR A 41 13.00 13.87 -1.12
C THR A 41 13.75 15.19 -1.06
N ASP A 42 13.07 16.28 -0.69
CA ASP A 42 13.67 17.57 -0.38
C ASP A 42 13.93 17.70 1.13
N ILE A 43 14.27 16.58 1.79
CA ILE A 43 14.70 16.50 3.18
C ILE A 43 15.52 17.72 3.57
N SER A 44 15.23 18.27 4.76
CA SER A 44 15.67 19.56 5.32
C SER A 44 14.78 20.75 5.00
N ASN A 45 13.88 20.64 4.02
CA ASN A 45 12.84 21.64 3.83
C ASN A 45 11.97 21.77 5.10
N GLU A 46 11.35 20.65 5.47
CA GLU A 46 10.54 20.50 6.67
C GLU A 46 10.98 19.26 7.47
N PRO A 47 10.63 19.17 8.77
CA PRO A 47 10.99 18.01 9.59
C PRO A 47 10.34 16.69 9.14
N ASP A 48 9.27 16.74 8.36
CA ASP A 48 8.42 15.59 8.06
C ASP A 48 9.00 14.61 7.03
N ASP A 49 9.83 15.05 6.08
CA ASP A 49 10.65 14.15 5.25
C ASP A 49 11.54 13.25 6.13
N GLN A 50 12.17 13.84 7.15
CA GLN A 50 13.04 13.12 8.07
C GLN A 50 12.24 12.15 8.95
N MET A 51 11.03 12.54 9.39
CA MET A 51 10.10 11.63 10.07
C MET A 51 9.70 10.45 9.17
N SER A 52 9.35 10.74 7.91
CA SER A 52 8.96 9.74 6.91
C SER A 52 10.12 8.79 6.58
N LEU A 53 11.36 9.28 6.58
CA LEU A 53 12.56 8.46 6.44
C LEU A 53 12.74 7.51 7.63
N VAL A 54 12.53 7.95 8.87
CA VAL A 54 12.57 7.04 10.03
C VAL A 54 11.51 5.94 9.91
N ARG A 55 10.28 6.30 9.49
CA ARG A 55 9.23 5.30 9.20
C ARG A 55 9.65 4.31 8.12
N LEU A 56 10.23 4.79 7.03
CA LEU A 56 10.74 3.95 5.94
C LEU A 56 11.73 2.91 6.47
N LEU A 57 12.70 3.34 7.28
CA LEU A 57 13.76 2.47 7.78
C LEU A 57 13.21 1.35 8.69
N VAL A 58 12.23 1.64 9.55
CA VAL A 58 11.63 0.58 10.39
C VAL A 58 10.66 -0.34 9.65
N HIS A 59 10.32 -0.04 8.38
CA HIS A 59 9.57 -0.92 7.47
C HIS A 59 10.43 -1.53 6.36
N SER A 60 11.74 -1.31 6.38
CA SER A 60 12.62 -1.66 5.27
C SER A 60 12.87 -3.18 5.13
N ASP A 61 12.44 -4.00 6.08
CA ASP A 61 12.43 -5.47 5.98
C ASP A 61 11.40 -6.01 4.99
N ILE A 62 10.38 -5.21 4.65
CA ILE A 62 9.29 -5.59 3.74
C ILE A 62 9.25 -4.70 2.48
N LEU A 63 10.37 -4.06 2.16
CA LEU A 63 10.55 -3.17 1.01
C LEU A 63 11.91 -3.42 0.37
N SER A 64 12.02 -3.14 -0.93
CA SER A 64 13.27 -3.21 -1.66
C SER A 64 13.72 -1.81 -2.07
N ILE A 65 14.54 -1.16 -1.23
CA ILE A 65 15.00 0.22 -1.47
C ILE A 65 16.06 0.22 -2.58
N GLN A 66 15.72 0.80 -3.73
CA GLN A 66 16.59 0.89 -4.90
C GLN A 66 17.36 2.22 -4.97
N GLY A 67 16.90 3.23 -4.24
CA GLY A 67 17.53 4.55 -4.19
C GLY A 67 16.81 5.51 -3.26
N ILE A 68 17.59 6.42 -2.68
CA ILE A 68 17.11 7.58 -1.95
C ILE A 68 17.88 8.78 -2.50
N SER A 69 17.22 9.62 -3.29
CA SER A 69 17.84 10.80 -3.88
C SER A 69 17.29 12.07 -3.25
N THR A 70 18.17 12.98 -2.86
CA THR A 70 17.73 14.33 -2.54
C THR A 70 17.32 15.10 -3.79
N THR A 71 16.34 15.98 -3.68
CA THR A 71 15.84 16.88 -4.72
C THR A 71 15.64 18.29 -4.15
N THR A 72 15.29 19.23 -5.02
CA THR A 72 14.75 20.53 -4.66
C THR A 72 13.23 20.50 -4.77
N SER A 73 12.54 21.42 -4.11
CA SER A 73 11.11 21.68 -4.26
C SER A 73 10.85 23.18 -4.38
N TYR A 74 9.59 23.61 -4.38
CA TYR A 74 9.26 25.03 -4.25
C TYR A 74 9.82 25.65 -2.97
N TRP A 75 9.77 24.91 -1.86
CA TRP A 75 10.14 25.38 -0.53
C TRP A 75 11.65 25.24 -0.26
N LEU A 76 12.33 24.34 -0.97
CA LEU A 76 13.78 24.19 -0.97
C LEU A 76 14.34 24.17 -2.41
N ASN A 77 14.49 25.33 -3.03
CA ASN A 77 14.55 25.44 -4.50
C ASN A 77 15.95 25.49 -5.14
N ASP A 78 17.03 25.57 -4.34
CA ASP A 78 18.39 25.77 -4.84
C ASP A 78 19.49 24.99 -4.09
N THR A 79 19.12 24.08 -3.19
CA THR A 79 20.05 23.27 -2.38
C THR A 79 19.55 21.84 -2.17
N THR A 80 20.47 20.91 -1.88
CA THR A 80 20.18 19.50 -1.55
C THR A 80 21.09 19.03 -0.40
N TYR A 81 20.60 18.13 0.46
CA TYR A 81 21.27 17.73 1.71
C TYR A 81 21.33 16.20 1.93
N PRO A 82 22.05 15.44 1.08
CA PRO A 82 22.17 13.99 1.23
C PRO A 82 22.77 13.55 2.59
N GLU A 83 23.56 14.40 3.24
CA GLU A 83 24.11 14.20 4.57
C GLU A 83 23.04 14.00 5.65
N HIS A 84 21.85 14.59 5.50
CA HIS A 84 20.77 14.39 6.47
C HIS A 84 20.13 13.01 6.34
N ILE A 85 20.09 12.42 5.14
CA ILE A 85 19.72 11.01 4.96
C ILE A 85 20.76 10.12 5.65
N LEU A 86 22.05 10.41 5.45
CA LEU A 86 23.13 9.65 6.06
C LEU A 86 23.08 9.71 7.60
N ASP A 87 22.78 10.87 8.17
CA ASP A 87 22.63 11.04 9.63
C ASP A 87 21.50 10.17 10.23
N VAL A 88 20.38 10.03 9.52
CA VAL A 88 19.30 9.13 9.94
C VAL A 88 19.73 7.66 9.82
N ILE A 89 20.46 7.30 8.75
CA ILE A 89 21.01 5.95 8.57
C ILE A 89 22.01 5.61 9.69
N ASP A 90 22.80 6.56 10.17
CA ASP A 90 23.69 6.37 11.32
C ASP A 90 22.90 6.02 12.60
N GLY A 91 21.73 6.65 12.80
CA GLY A 91 20.80 6.27 13.88
C GLY A 91 20.25 4.85 13.72
N TYR A 92 19.91 4.46 12.49
CA TYR A 92 19.38 3.14 12.14
C TYR A 92 20.41 2.01 12.31
N GLU A 93 21.68 2.26 11.98
CA GLU A 93 22.76 1.29 12.15
C GLU A 93 22.84 0.78 13.60
N ASN A 94 22.64 1.67 14.56
CA ASN A 94 22.69 1.36 15.99
C ASN A 94 21.56 0.43 16.47
N VAL A 95 20.50 0.24 15.68
CA VAL A 95 19.33 -0.56 16.06
C VAL A 95 19.08 -1.75 15.13
N THR A 96 19.90 -1.93 14.09
CA THR A 96 19.69 -2.97 13.06
C THR A 96 19.75 -4.39 13.63
N THR A 97 20.57 -4.64 14.66
CA THR A 97 20.60 -5.95 15.34
C THR A 97 19.29 -6.25 16.08
N ASN A 98 18.71 -5.25 16.74
CA ASN A 98 17.43 -5.41 17.44
C ASN A 98 16.31 -5.65 16.41
N LEU A 99 16.23 -4.82 15.37
CA LEU A 99 15.26 -4.96 14.29
C LEU A 99 15.26 -6.35 13.64
N ASN A 100 16.45 -6.89 13.32
CA ASN A 100 16.57 -8.22 12.72
C ASN A 100 16.16 -9.37 13.65
N ALA A 101 16.04 -9.14 14.96
CA ALA A 101 15.52 -10.14 15.88
C ALA A 101 13.98 -10.26 15.82
N HIS A 102 13.29 -9.31 15.18
CA HIS A 102 11.82 -9.19 15.16
C HIS A 102 11.18 -9.49 13.80
N THR A 103 11.96 -9.75 12.75
CA THR A 103 11.44 -10.05 11.41
C THR A 103 11.82 -11.45 10.94
N GLU A 104 10.96 -12.05 10.12
CA GLU A 104 11.27 -13.29 9.39
C GLU A 104 12.02 -13.03 8.09
N SER A 105 12.17 -11.75 7.74
CA SER A 105 12.94 -11.29 6.59
C SER A 105 14.29 -10.76 7.03
N THR A 106 14.83 -9.75 6.35
CA THR A 106 16.09 -9.14 6.72
C THR A 106 16.01 -7.65 6.46
N PHE A 107 16.26 -6.88 7.50
CA PHE A 107 16.46 -5.45 7.38
C PHE A 107 17.74 -5.16 6.59
N PRO A 108 17.75 -4.23 5.60
CA PRO A 108 18.94 -3.88 4.85
C PRO A 108 20.04 -3.36 5.77
N SER A 109 21.30 -3.68 5.47
CA SER A 109 22.43 -3.13 6.24
C SER A 109 22.54 -1.62 6.01
N ALA A 110 23.04 -0.90 7.01
CA ALA A 110 23.27 0.54 6.88
C ALA A 110 24.20 0.87 5.69
N ASP A 111 25.25 0.08 5.46
CA ASP A 111 26.13 0.24 4.28
C ASP A 111 25.38 0.07 2.94
N SER A 112 24.46 -0.89 2.86
CA SER A 112 23.65 -1.06 1.64
C SER A 112 22.76 0.15 1.38
N LEU A 113 22.19 0.75 2.43
CA LEU A 113 21.39 1.97 2.33
C LEU A 113 22.26 3.16 1.91
N ARG A 114 23.41 3.38 2.56
CA ARG A 114 24.37 4.44 2.18
C ARG A 114 24.81 4.33 0.73
N SER A 115 24.98 3.10 0.23
CA SER A 115 25.42 2.87 -1.16
C SER A 115 24.43 3.36 -2.23
N VAL A 116 23.16 3.54 -1.86
CA VAL A 116 22.08 4.00 -2.75
C VAL A 116 21.57 5.41 -2.42
N VAL A 117 22.25 6.16 -1.54
CA VAL A 117 22.00 7.59 -1.32
C VAL A 117 22.65 8.40 -2.43
N ARG A 118 21.89 9.27 -3.09
CA ARG A 118 22.34 10.14 -4.18
C ARG A 118 21.74 11.53 -4.07
N ALA A 119 22.16 12.41 -4.97
CA ALA A 119 21.61 13.76 -5.08
C ALA A 119 21.24 14.08 -6.53
N GLY A 120 20.08 14.72 -6.67
CA GLY A 120 19.71 15.51 -7.84
C GLY A 120 20.48 16.82 -7.91
N HIS A 121 20.26 17.60 -8.97
CA HIS A 121 20.81 18.94 -9.07
C HIS A 121 20.14 19.90 -8.07
N SER A 122 20.93 20.82 -7.53
CA SER A 122 20.48 21.90 -6.64
C SER A 122 19.85 23.06 -7.43
N VAL A 123 18.88 22.74 -8.29
CA VAL A 123 18.12 23.72 -9.08
C VAL A 123 16.65 23.31 -9.17
N TYR A 124 15.77 24.29 -9.06
CA TYR A 124 14.32 24.10 -9.09
C TYR A 124 13.82 23.42 -10.37
N GLY A 125 13.13 22.29 -10.20
CA GLY A 125 12.29 21.68 -11.23
C GLY A 125 12.99 21.45 -12.57
N LEU A 126 12.36 21.90 -13.65
CA LEU A 126 12.83 21.72 -15.02
C LEU A 126 14.15 22.45 -15.33
N ALA A 127 14.64 23.33 -14.45
CA ALA A 127 15.98 23.88 -14.60
C ALA A 127 17.05 22.77 -14.59
N ALA A 128 16.79 21.63 -13.93
CA ALA A 128 17.68 20.47 -13.91
C ALA A 128 17.94 19.92 -15.33
N LEU A 129 16.96 19.98 -16.23
CA LEU A 129 17.08 19.46 -17.60
C LEU A 129 18.05 20.24 -18.50
N LYS A 130 18.47 21.44 -18.06
CA LYS A 130 19.43 22.30 -18.78
C LYS A 130 20.87 21.99 -18.38
N ASN A 131 21.09 21.12 -17.41
CA ASN A 131 22.43 20.74 -16.98
C ASN A 131 23.09 19.86 -18.05
N GLY A 132 24.40 20.04 -18.24
CA GLY A 132 25.15 19.31 -19.28
C GLY A 132 25.51 17.88 -18.88
N THR A 133 25.40 17.56 -17.60
CA THR A 133 25.71 16.24 -17.01
C THR A 133 24.53 15.76 -16.21
N LEU A 134 24.24 14.47 -16.30
CA LEU A 134 23.17 13.84 -15.53
C LEU A 134 23.48 13.91 -14.03
N SER A 135 22.49 14.17 -13.18
CA SER A 135 22.65 14.07 -11.73
C SER A 135 22.86 12.61 -11.31
N THR A 136 23.61 12.41 -10.22
CA THR A 136 23.85 11.05 -9.69
C THR A 136 22.56 10.38 -9.21
N GLY A 137 21.54 11.17 -8.84
CA GLY A 137 20.19 10.69 -8.54
C GLY A 137 19.47 10.15 -9.76
N ALA A 138 19.50 10.88 -10.88
CA ALA A 138 18.89 10.45 -12.13
C ALA A 138 19.61 9.23 -12.73
N GLU A 139 20.94 9.20 -12.66
CA GLU A 139 21.74 8.01 -13.03
C GLU A 139 21.31 6.76 -12.26
N LEU A 140 21.16 6.88 -10.94
CA LEU A 140 20.73 5.76 -10.10
C LEU A 140 19.29 5.34 -10.41
N LEU A 141 18.38 6.29 -10.67
CA LEU A 141 16.99 5.99 -11.02
C LEU A 141 16.91 5.19 -12.33
N ILE A 142 17.63 5.62 -13.37
CA ILE A 142 17.70 4.89 -14.65
C ILE A 142 18.24 3.47 -14.42
N SER A 143 19.32 3.33 -13.64
CA SER A 143 19.89 2.02 -13.32
C SER A 143 18.90 1.13 -12.55
N ALA A 144 18.24 1.69 -11.52
CA ALA A 144 17.23 0.99 -10.73
C ALA A 144 16.08 0.51 -11.60
N ALA A 145 15.53 1.35 -12.48
CA ALA A 145 14.48 0.93 -13.41
C ALA A 145 14.99 -0.09 -14.44
N GLY A 146 16.25 0.00 -14.87
CA GLY A 146 16.88 -0.88 -15.86
C GLY A 146 17.14 -2.32 -15.38
N ASN A 147 17.50 -2.50 -14.11
CA ASN A 147 18.06 -3.75 -13.57
C ASN A 147 17.01 -4.84 -13.23
N SER A 148 15.72 -4.60 -13.42
CA SER A 148 14.66 -5.58 -13.18
C SER A 148 13.44 -5.31 -14.07
N ASN A 149 12.64 -6.34 -14.31
CA ASN A 149 11.35 -6.23 -15.00
C ASN A 149 10.18 -5.92 -14.04
N GLU A 150 10.44 -5.89 -12.74
CA GLU A 150 9.45 -5.53 -11.73
C GLU A 150 9.28 -4.01 -11.63
N THR A 151 8.04 -3.58 -11.38
CA THR A 151 7.67 -2.18 -11.17
C THR A 151 8.55 -1.51 -10.12
N LEU A 152 9.06 -0.33 -10.44
CA LEU A 152 9.71 0.58 -9.52
C LEU A 152 8.72 1.66 -9.10
N HIS A 153 8.41 1.70 -7.81
CA HIS A 153 7.57 2.73 -7.21
C HIS A 153 8.41 3.96 -6.86
N VAL A 154 8.24 5.05 -7.60
CA VAL A 154 8.93 6.32 -7.34
C VAL A 154 8.07 7.17 -6.42
N LEU A 155 8.58 7.45 -5.23
CA LEU A 155 7.91 8.22 -4.18
C LEU A 155 8.50 9.64 -4.19
N LEU A 156 7.74 10.62 -4.64
CA LEU A 156 8.19 12.02 -4.71
C LEU A 156 7.65 12.75 -3.48
N TRP A 157 8.54 12.98 -2.53
CA TRP A 157 8.28 13.70 -1.27
C TRP A 157 8.48 15.21 -1.47
N GLY A 158 9.40 15.59 -2.36
CA GLY A 158 9.62 16.97 -2.79
C GLY A 158 9.28 17.22 -4.26
N GLY A 159 10.19 17.89 -4.97
CA GLY A 159 10.09 18.08 -6.42
C GLY A 159 10.30 16.79 -7.22
N ALA A 160 9.89 16.81 -8.49
CA ALA A 160 9.99 15.69 -9.41
C ALA A 160 11.21 15.77 -10.33
N ASN A 161 12.12 16.73 -10.12
CA ASN A 161 13.20 17.04 -11.07
C ASN A 161 14.13 15.84 -11.38
N VAL A 162 14.43 14.97 -10.42
CA VAL A 162 15.26 13.77 -10.62
C VAL A 162 14.60 12.79 -11.59
N LEU A 163 13.29 12.57 -11.43
CA LEU A 163 12.52 11.71 -12.32
C LEU A 163 12.37 12.34 -13.71
N ALA A 164 12.09 13.64 -13.78
CA ALA A 164 12.00 14.35 -15.05
C ALA A 164 13.31 14.28 -15.82
N GLU A 165 14.44 14.48 -15.13
CA GLU A 165 15.79 14.39 -15.70
C GLU A 165 16.11 12.99 -16.23
N ALA A 166 15.78 11.95 -15.48
CA ALA A 166 15.96 10.57 -15.93
C ALA A 166 15.16 10.25 -17.20
N LEU A 167 13.87 10.61 -17.22
CA LEU A 167 12.97 10.40 -18.36
C LEU A 167 13.42 11.17 -19.59
N ASP A 168 13.74 12.44 -19.42
CA ASP A 168 14.20 13.34 -20.46
C ASP A 168 15.56 12.91 -21.04
N HIS A 169 16.50 12.47 -20.19
CA HIS A 169 17.77 11.94 -20.64
C HIS A 169 17.58 10.72 -21.55
N VAL A 170 16.85 9.68 -21.08
CA VAL A 170 16.60 8.46 -21.87
C VAL A 170 15.85 8.77 -23.16
N ASN A 171 14.89 9.71 -23.12
CA ASN A 171 14.17 10.16 -24.32
C ASN A 171 15.09 10.81 -25.37
N ARG A 172 16.13 11.55 -24.95
CA ARG A 172 17.05 12.22 -25.88
C ARG A 172 18.20 11.36 -26.35
N THR A 173 18.70 10.46 -25.51
CA THR A 173 19.96 9.72 -25.76
C THR A 173 19.74 8.24 -26.08
N GLY A 174 18.63 7.67 -25.63
CA GLY A 174 18.27 6.26 -25.84
C GLY A 174 17.42 6.04 -27.10
N SER A 175 17.05 4.79 -27.33
CA SER A 175 16.05 4.41 -28.32
C SER A 175 14.64 4.58 -27.78
N GLN A 176 13.63 4.59 -28.68
CA GLN A 176 12.23 4.56 -28.27
C GLN A 176 11.92 3.34 -27.37
N GLN A 177 12.55 2.20 -27.65
CA GLN A 177 12.38 0.99 -26.84
C GLN A 177 12.93 1.16 -25.43
N ASP A 178 14.05 1.87 -25.26
CA ASP A 178 14.61 2.14 -23.93
C ASP A 178 13.67 3.04 -23.13
N LEU A 179 13.09 4.05 -23.77
CA LEU A 179 12.10 4.93 -23.15
C LEU A 179 10.82 4.16 -22.78
N ASP A 180 10.26 3.36 -23.69
CA ASP A 180 9.07 2.56 -23.44
C ASP A 180 9.30 1.57 -22.29
N THR A 181 10.51 1.01 -22.21
CA THR A 181 10.93 0.12 -21.12
C THR A 181 11.01 0.88 -19.80
N LEU A 182 11.61 2.07 -19.77
CA LEU A 182 11.66 2.90 -18.56
C LEU A 182 10.24 3.26 -18.11
N VAL A 183 9.43 3.83 -19.01
CA VAL A 183 8.05 4.27 -18.72
C VAL A 183 7.16 3.14 -18.22
N SER A 184 7.20 1.97 -18.85
CA SER A 184 6.38 0.82 -18.45
C SER A 184 6.74 0.21 -17.09
N ARG A 185 7.94 0.51 -16.57
CA ARG A 185 8.40 0.01 -15.27
C ARG A 185 8.12 0.96 -14.11
N LEU A 186 7.64 2.17 -14.35
CA LEU A 186 7.48 3.19 -13.31
C LEU A 186 6.04 3.29 -12.84
N HIS A 187 5.84 3.30 -11.52
CA HIS A 187 4.63 3.79 -10.88
C HIS A 187 5.02 4.95 -9.97
N VAL A 188 4.35 6.09 -10.07
CA VAL A 188 4.73 7.31 -9.36
C VAL A 188 3.65 7.70 -8.37
N TYR A 189 4.06 8.06 -7.16
CA TYR A 189 3.21 8.76 -6.20
C TYR A 189 3.90 10.06 -5.80
N SER A 190 3.30 11.17 -6.18
CA SER A 190 3.73 12.53 -5.85
C SER A 190 2.91 13.12 -4.71
N ILE A 191 3.57 13.61 -3.65
CA ILE A 191 2.95 14.31 -2.52
C ILE A 191 2.61 15.73 -2.94
N SER A 192 1.56 15.81 -3.77
CA SER A 192 1.30 16.94 -4.66
C SER A 192 2.50 17.25 -5.58
N ASP A 193 2.26 17.95 -6.68
CA ASP A 193 3.35 18.40 -7.54
C ASP A 193 4.01 19.65 -6.90
N GLN A 194 5.19 19.48 -6.29
CA GLN A 194 5.89 20.57 -5.57
C GLN A 194 6.91 21.34 -6.42
N ASP A 195 7.02 21.05 -7.72
CA ASP A 195 7.78 21.83 -8.68
C ASP A 195 7.09 21.85 -10.05
N ASP A 196 7.72 22.47 -11.06
CA ASP A 196 7.21 22.49 -12.43
C ASP A 196 7.52 21.20 -13.23
N ALA A 197 8.27 20.27 -12.65
CA ALA A 197 8.66 19.01 -13.28
C ALA A 197 7.54 17.95 -13.18
N GLY A 198 6.81 17.89 -12.06
CA GLY A 198 5.67 16.97 -11.89
C GLY A 198 4.59 17.12 -12.98
N PRO A 199 4.04 18.32 -13.22
CA PRO A 199 3.07 18.56 -14.29
C PRO A 199 3.66 18.30 -15.68
N TRP A 200 4.96 18.57 -15.87
CA TRP A 200 5.66 18.27 -17.11
C TRP A 200 5.74 16.76 -17.37
N ILE A 201 6.04 15.94 -16.36
CA ILE A 201 6.05 14.47 -16.50
C ILE A 201 4.66 13.98 -16.90
N ARG A 202 3.60 14.38 -16.18
CA ARG A 202 2.22 13.94 -16.48
C ARG A 202 1.77 14.32 -17.89
N LYS A 203 2.28 15.43 -18.43
CA LYS A 203 1.99 15.88 -19.79
C LYS A 203 2.78 15.13 -20.87
N ASN A 204 4.06 14.84 -20.63
CA ASN A 204 4.97 14.29 -21.66
C ASN A 204 5.07 12.77 -21.63
N PHE A 205 4.81 12.15 -20.47
CA PHE A 205 4.81 10.69 -20.29
C PHE A 205 3.50 10.22 -19.65
N PRO A 206 2.34 10.50 -20.29
CA PRO A 206 1.03 10.21 -19.72
C PRO A 206 0.75 8.72 -19.50
N GLN A 207 1.58 7.82 -20.03
CA GLN A 207 1.47 6.38 -19.87
C GLN A 207 1.90 5.91 -18.47
N ILE A 208 2.70 6.70 -17.74
CA ILE A 208 3.13 6.36 -16.37
C ILE A 208 1.91 6.44 -15.44
N PRO A 209 1.56 5.36 -14.71
CA PRO A 209 0.63 5.44 -13.59
C PRO A 209 1.15 6.44 -12.56
N TYR A 210 0.45 7.56 -12.40
CA TYR A 210 0.91 8.70 -11.61
C TYR A 210 -0.17 9.14 -10.64
N ILE A 211 0.05 8.97 -9.34
CA ILE A 211 -0.83 9.50 -8.28
C ILE A 211 -0.36 10.92 -7.94
N ALA A 212 -1.28 11.89 -8.00
CA ALA A 212 -1.03 13.25 -7.52
C ALA A 212 -2.33 13.94 -7.11
N SER A 213 -2.34 14.56 -5.93
CA SER A 213 -3.37 15.52 -5.57
C SER A 213 -3.15 16.83 -6.34
N VAL A 214 -4.06 17.15 -7.26
CA VAL A 214 -4.02 18.38 -8.06
C VAL A 214 -5.02 19.39 -7.52
N HIS A 215 -4.50 20.51 -7.04
CA HIS A 215 -5.26 21.61 -6.46
C HIS A 215 -4.58 22.94 -6.81
N GLY A 216 -5.22 24.07 -6.46
CA GLY A 216 -4.54 25.37 -6.54
C GLY A 216 -3.23 25.35 -5.75
N PHE A 217 -2.20 26.04 -6.23
CA PHE A 217 -0.88 26.02 -5.58
C PHE A 217 -1.00 26.34 -4.08
N ASN A 218 -0.34 25.54 -3.24
CA ASN A 218 -0.35 25.64 -1.78
C ASN A 218 -1.72 25.44 -1.08
N MET A 219 -2.75 24.96 -1.79
CA MET A 219 -4.04 24.59 -1.19
C MET A 219 -4.02 23.14 -0.69
N TYR A 220 -3.03 22.79 0.13
CA TYR A 220 -2.81 21.41 0.62
C TYR A 220 -3.98 20.85 1.43
N ASN A 221 -4.80 21.72 2.02
CA ASN A 221 -6.04 21.33 2.69
C ASN A 221 -7.03 20.59 1.77
N ASN A 222 -6.84 20.62 0.44
CA ASN A 222 -7.65 19.88 -0.52
C ASN A 222 -7.04 18.51 -0.89
N ALA A 223 -5.83 18.20 -0.43
CA ALA A 223 -5.08 17.02 -0.84
C ALA A 223 -5.31 15.84 0.10
N ALA A 224 -5.55 14.67 -0.47
CA ALA A 224 -5.84 13.44 0.27
C ALA A 224 -4.73 13.09 1.26
N TRP A 225 -3.45 13.25 0.87
CA TRP A 225 -2.26 12.92 1.67
C TRP A 225 -2.25 13.59 3.03
N THR A 226 -2.83 14.79 3.17
CA THR A 226 -2.94 15.48 4.47
C THR A 226 -3.78 14.71 5.49
N GLY A 227 -4.57 13.70 5.07
CA GLY A 227 -5.27 12.78 5.97
C GLY A 227 -4.33 12.03 6.93
N ILE A 228 -3.02 11.99 6.69
CA ILE A 228 -2.06 11.39 7.63
C ILE A 228 -2.13 12.04 9.03
N SER A 229 -2.16 13.39 9.09
CA SER A 229 -2.10 14.13 10.37
C SER A 229 -2.55 15.61 10.29
N GLY A 230 -3.09 16.06 9.16
CA GLY A 230 -3.39 17.48 8.88
C GLY A 230 -4.76 17.97 9.34
N ASP A 231 -5.58 17.12 9.97
CA ASP A 231 -6.98 17.44 10.30
C ASP A 231 -7.13 18.67 11.20
N LEU A 232 -6.24 18.85 12.18
CA LEU A 232 -6.24 20.02 13.06
C LEU A 232 -5.70 21.29 12.38
N LEU A 233 -4.60 21.19 11.64
CA LEU A 233 -3.94 22.33 11.00
C LEU A 233 -4.78 22.90 9.85
N TYR A 234 -5.33 22.01 9.02
CA TYR A 234 -6.10 22.37 7.83
C TYR A 234 -7.62 22.39 8.05
N ALA A 235 -8.07 22.09 9.28
CA ALA A 235 -9.46 22.19 9.72
C ALA A 235 -10.47 21.41 8.84
N PHE A 236 -10.17 20.15 8.55
CA PHE A 236 -11.08 19.23 7.86
C PHE A 236 -11.53 18.08 8.78
N ASP A 237 -12.65 17.43 8.44
CA ASP A 237 -13.16 16.21 9.10
C ASP A 237 -13.16 16.24 10.63
N ALA A 238 -13.56 17.36 11.23
CA ALA A 238 -13.62 17.50 12.68
C ALA A 238 -14.42 16.36 13.34
N GLY A 239 -13.80 15.67 14.31
CA GLY A 239 -14.38 14.49 14.96
C GLY A 239 -14.36 13.22 14.09
N GLY A 240 -13.62 13.22 13.00
CA GLY A 240 -13.36 12.09 12.12
C GLY A 240 -12.23 11.21 12.63
N PRO A 241 -10.98 11.60 12.39
CA PRO A 241 -9.84 10.84 12.83
C PRO A 241 -9.52 11.02 14.32
N ASP A 242 -8.82 10.05 14.90
CA ASP A 242 -8.26 10.18 16.23
C ASP A 242 -6.99 11.05 16.17
N SER A 243 -7.10 12.29 16.68
CA SER A 243 -5.99 13.24 16.69
C SER A 243 -4.98 12.98 17.81
N THR A 244 -5.32 12.15 18.80
CA THR A 244 -4.38 11.78 19.87
C THR A 244 -3.23 10.91 19.36
N LEU A 245 -3.42 10.23 18.23
CA LEU A 245 -2.40 9.39 17.59
C LEU A 245 -1.37 10.18 16.76
N VAL A 246 -1.52 11.51 16.70
CA VAL A 246 -0.66 12.39 15.91
C VAL A 246 -0.18 13.62 16.69
N ASP A 247 -0.52 13.68 17.99
CA ASP A 247 -0.09 14.77 18.87
C ASP A 247 1.37 14.62 19.35
N ASP A 248 1.94 15.67 19.92
CA ASP A 248 3.36 15.68 20.34
C ASP A 248 3.63 14.73 21.51
N THR A 249 2.61 14.44 22.32
CA THR A 249 2.74 13.49 23.42
C THR A 249 2.84 12.08 22.87
N TYR A 250 2.01 11.72 21.90
CA TYR A 250 2.06 10.44 21.23
C TYR A 250 3.37 10.26 20.47
N ILE A 251 3.78 11.25 19.67
CA ILE A 251 5.05 11.21 18.93
C ILE A 251 6.23 11.00 19.89
N ARG A 252 6.30 11.77 20.98
CA ARG A 252 7.40 11.66 21.96
C ARG A 252 7.46 10.29 22.64
N ASN A 253 6.30 9.75 22.99
CA ASN A 253 6.21 8.49 23.73
C ASN A 253 6.39 7.25 22.85
N ASN A 254 6.11 7.35 21.56
CA ASN A 254 6.07 6.19 20.66
C ASN A 254 7.14 6.21 19.57
N PHE A 255 7.52 7.39 19.06
CA PHE A 255 8.41 7.51 17.90
C PHE A 255 9.77 8.10 18.26
N GLN A 256 9.83 9.05 19.19
CA GLN A 256 11.09 9.67 19.62
C GLN A 256 11.79 8.88 20.75
N ILE A 257 11.89 7.56 20.58
CA ILE A 257 12.44 6.63 21.56
C ILE A 257 13.66 5.87 21.03
N GLY A 258 14.65 5.67 21.88
CA GLY A 258 15.88 4.96 21.53
C GLY A 258 16.76 5.70 20.51
N PRO A 259 17.85 5.05 20.02
CA PRO A 259 18.83 5.69 19.16
C PRO A 259 18.26 6.19 17.82
N LEU A 260 17.40 5.38 17.17
CA LEU A 260 16.76 5.78 15.91
C LEU A 260 15.67 6.84 16.15
N GLY A 261 14.90 6.73 17.24
CA GLY A 261 13.89 7.73 17.57
C GLY A 261 14.47 9.11 17.89
N ALA A 262 15.73 9.19 18.34
CA ALA A 262 16.44 10.47 18.47
C ALA A 262 16.69 11.18 17.12
N LYS A 263 16.54 10.46 15.99
CA LYS A 263 16.56 11.02 14.63
C LYS A 263 15.17 11.40 14.12
N TYR A 264 14.12 11.21 14.91
CA TYR A 264 12.76 11.65 14.60
C TYR A 264 12.53 13.06 15.19
N PRO A 265 12.53 14.13 14.37
CA PRO A 265 12.48 15.50 14.88
C PRO A 265 11.12 15.85 15.50
N ASP A 266 11.03 17.02 16.15
CA ASP A 266 9.74 17.61 16.53
C ASP A 266 9.01 18.13 15.28
N ARG A 267 7.66 18.06 15.28
CA ARG A 267 6.87 18.55 14.15
C ARG A 267 6.89 20.09 14.10
N ALA A 268 6.94 20.65 12.89
CA ALA A 268 6.74 22.08 12.65
C ALA A 268 5.30 22.40 12.20
N PHE A 269 4.77 21.59 11.27
CA PHE A 269 3.42 21.73 10.73
C PHE A 269 2.61 20.46 10.99
N ILE A 270 2.53 19.57 10.01
CA ILE A 270 1.93 18.24 10.17
C ILE A 270 3.03 17.20 10.38
N MET A 271 2.66 16.02 10.85
CA MET A 271 3.57 14.88 10.96
C MET A 271 3.56 14.07 9.66
N GLU A 272 4.74 13.81 9.11
CA GLU A 272 4.97 12.84 8.03
C GLU A 272 4.06 13.05 6.80
N GLY A 273 4.04 14.27 6.25
CA GLY A 273 3.23 14.60 5.07
C GLY A 273 3.47 13.67 3.89
N ASP A 274 4.67 13.13 3.77
CA ASP A 274 5.08 12.30 2.64
C ASP A 274 4.84 10.80 2.81
N SER A 275 4.68 10.36 4.05
CA SER A 275 4.48 8.94 4.38
C SER A 275 3.31 8.28 3.67
N PRO A 276 2.19 8.95 3.28
CA PRO A 276 1.17 8.35 2.42
C PRO A 276 1.71 7.65 1.16
N SER A 277 2.74 8.19 0.51
CA SER A 277 3.35 7.56 -0.66
C SER A 277 4.02 6.22 -0.31
N LEU A 278 4.76 6.17 0.80
CA LEU A 278 5.34 4.94 1.38
C LEU A 278 4.25 3.97 1.84
N LEU A 279 3.26 4.46 2.57
CA LEU A 279 2.16 3.66 3.11
C LEU A 279 1.33 3.00 2.00
N SER A 280 1.32 3.56 0.79
CA SER A 280 0.64 2.99 -0.38
C SER A 280 1.27 1.69 -0.88
N VAL A 281 2.57 1.49 -0.62
CA VAL A 281 3.34 0.33 -1.11
C VAL A 281 3.58 -0.74 -0.06
N ILE A 282 3.36 -0.48 1.23
CA ILE A 282 3.55 -1.48 2.30
C ILE A 282 2.68 -2.72 2.04
N PRO A 283 3.26 -3.95 1.98
CA PRO A 283 2.51 -5.18 1.71
C PRO A 283 1.79 -5.68 2.97
N ASN A 284 0.77 -4.96 3.44
CA ASN A 284 -0.04 -5.31 4.62
C ASN A 284 -1.29 -6.16 4.29
N GLY A 285 -1.53 -6.44 3.00
CA GLY A 285 -2.67 -7.20 2.48
C GLY A 285 -3.94 -6.38 2.17
N LEU A 286 -3.92 -5.08 2.49
CA LEU A 286 -4.94 -4.11 2.09
C LEU A 286 -4.54 -3.40 0.79
N ASN A 287 -3.29 -2.97 0.76
CA ASN A 287 -2.69 -2.23 -0.34
C ASN A 287 -2.48 -3.12 -1.56
N VAL A 288 -2.82 -2.59 -2.73
CA VAL A 288 -2.48 -3.16 -4.03
C VAL A 288 -1.87 -2.02 -4.84
N PRO A 289 -0.53 -1.85 -4.85
CA PRO A 289 0.11 -0.65 -5.40
C PRO A 289 -0.19 -0.38 -6.88
N ALA A 290 -0.50 -1.44 -7.63
CA ALA A 290 -0.92 -1.33 -9.03
C ALA A 290 -2.39 -0.90 -9.22
N ARG A 291 -3.17 -0.77 -8.15
CA ARG A 291 -4.60 -0.44 -8.15
C ARG A 291 -4.89 0.70 -7.16
N PRO A 292 -4.50 1.95 -7.45
CA PRO A 292 -4.73 3.09 -6.55
C PRO A 292 -6.20 3.27 -6.15
N GLU A 293 -7.12 2.84 -7.01
CA GLU A 293 -8.55 2.90 -6.77
C GLU A 293 -9.04 1.91 -5.71
N PHE A 294 -8.28 0.85 -5.40
CA PHE A 294 -8.65 -0.09 -4.35
C PHE A 294 -8.62 0.55 -2.96
N GLY A 295 -7.80 1.59 -2.79
CA GLY A 295 -7.59 2.25 -1.51
C GLY A 295 -6.72 1.45 -0.56
N GLY A 296 -6.07 2.15 0.35
CA GLY A 296 -5.13 1.58 1.29
C GLY A 296 -4.64 2.59 2.30
N TRP A 297 -3.56 2.27 3.02
CA TRP A 297 -2.99 3.18 4.00
C TRP A 297 -2.47 4.48 3.38
N GLY A 298 -2.05 4.45 2.11
CA GLY A 298 -1.65 5.63 1.35
C GLY A 298 -2.79 6.40 0.68
N GLY A 299 -4.05 6.03 0.93
CA GLY A 299 -5.23 6.69 0.34
C GLY A 299 -5.86 5.90 -0.79
N ARG A 300 -6.86 6.49 -1.41
CA ARG A 300 -7.58 5.96 -2.58
C ARG A 300 -7.64 7.03 -3.65
N TYR A 301 -7.43 6.63 -4.90
CA TYR A 301 -7.34 7.55 -6.04
C TYR A 301 -8.00 6.94 -7.27
N ILE A 302 -8.67 7.75 -8.08
CA ILE A 302 -9.31 7.30 -9.32
C ILE A 302 -8.71 8.04 -10.52
N LEU A 303 -8.77 7.43 -11.71
CA LEU A 303 -8.32 8.08 -12.92
C LEU A 303 -9.05 9.41 -13.13
N SER A 304 -8.28 10.49 -13.31
CA SER A 304 -8.83 11.81 -13.61
C SER A 304 -9.29 11.93 -15.06
N ASP A 305 -8.74 11.09 -15.94
CA ASP A 305 -9.06 11.04 -17.36
C ASP A 305 -9.44 9.62 -17.80
N ILE A 306 -10.74 9.38 -17.95
CA ILE A 306 -11.27 8.08 -18.37
C ILE A 306 -11.13 7.83 -19.88
N SER A 307 -10.66 8.80 -20.67
CA SER A 307 -10.42 8.59 -22.10
C SER A 307 -9.21 7.70 -22.37
N GLY A 308 -8.34 7.50 -21.36
CA GLY A 308 -7.08 6.77 -21.48
C GLY A 308 -5.93 7.59 -22.05
N ALA A 309 -6.12 8.91 -22.25
CA ALA A 309 -5.05 9.79 -22.71
C ALA A 309 -4.04 10.16 -21.60
N SER A 310 -4.39 9.96 -20.33
CA SER A 310 -3.51 10.13 -19.18
C SER A 310 -3.81 9.12 -18.07
N ASN A 311 -2.77 8.48 -17.53
CA ASN A 311 -2.82 7.59 -16.37
C ASN A 311 -2.63 8.36 -15.04
N HIS A 312 -3.13 9.59 -14.96
CA HIS A 312 -3.14 10.37 -13.72
C HIS A 312 -4.30 9.91 -12.83
N TYR A 313 -3.96 9.51 -11.61
CA TYR A 313 -4.88 9.20 -10.52
C TYR A 313 -4.99 10.40 -9.58
N ALA A 314 -6.20 10.93 -9.47
CA ALA A 314 -6.55 12.06 -8.61
C ALA A 314 -7.38 11.60 -7.40
N ASP A 315 -7.47 12.49 -6.42
CA ASP A 315 -8.20 12.28 -5.18
C ASP A 315 -9.64 11.82 -5.42
N THR A 316 -10.10 10.88 -4.60
CA THR A 316 -11.51 10.47 -4.50
C THR A 316 -11.94 10.46 -3.04
N ILE A 317 -13.20 10.15 -2.76
CA ILE A 317 -13.81 10.30 -1.44
C ILE A 317 -14.22 8.97 -0.81
N ASP A 318 -13.97 8.79 0.49
CA ASP A 318 -14.51 7.66 1.25
C ASP A 318 -15.58 8.10 2.24
N ARG A 319 -16.51 7.19 2.55
CA ARG A 319 -17.50 7.37 3.61
C ARG A 319 -17.07 6.62 4.84
N VAL A 320 -16.81 7.35 5.92
CA VAL A 320 -16.23 6.77 7.13
C VAL A 320 -16.94 7.33 8.35
N VAL A 321 -17.29 6.46 9.29
CA VAL A 321 -17.79 6.87 10.60
C VAL A 321 -16.59 7.27 11.45
N GLY A 322 -16.56 8.53 11.86
CA GLY A 322 -15.50 9.10 12.68
C GLY A 322 -15.59 8.73 14.16
N VAL A 323 -14.60 9.16 14.94
CA VAL A 323 -14.58 9.01 16.42
C VAL A 323 -15.78 9.66 17.09
N SER A 324 -16.34 10.71 16.50
CA SER A 324 -17.57 11.38 16.96
C SER A 324 -18.85 10.57 16.72
N GLY A 325 -18.78 9.47 15.97
CA GLY A 325 -19.93 8.70 15.51
C GLY A 325 -20.62 9.27 14.27
N ASN A 326 -20.19 10.43 13.76
CA ASN A 326 -20.71 11.01 12.54
C ASN A 326 -20.09 10.36 11.30
N THR A 327 -20.89 10.17 10.25
CA THR A 327 -20.38 9.78 8.94
C THR A 327 -19.81 11.01 8.23
N LEU A 328 -18.53 10.92 7.84
CA LEU A 328 -17.82 11.92 7.06
C LEU A 328 -17.58 11.39 5.65
N VAL A 329 -17.55 12.31 4.68
CA VAL A 329 -17.35 12.00 3.27
C VAL A 329 -16.30 12.94 2.71
N SER A 330 -15.08 12.46 2.56
CA SER A 330 -13.94 13.28 2.15
C SER A 330 -12.84 12.44 1.51
N ASN A 331 -11.90 13.11 0.83
CA ASN A 331 -10.69 12.48 0.32
C ASN A 331 -9.68 12.18 1.42
N HIS A 332 -9.60 13.01 2.46
CA HIS A 332 -8.76 12.74 3.63
C HIS A 332 -9.17 11.44 4.34
N ALA A 333 -10.48 11.12 4.35
CA ALA A 333 -11.01 9.89 4.93
C ALA A 333 -10.50 8.63 4.25
N THR A 334 -10.00 8.71 3.01
CA THR A 334 -9.37 7.57 2.33
C THR A 334 -8.07 7.14 3.04
N ILE A 335 -7.44 8.04 3.80
CA ILE A 335 -6.22 7.80 4.57
C ILE A 335 -6.52 7.64 6.05
N TRP A 336 -7.14 8.65 6.69
CA TRP A 336 -7.21 8.71 8.15
C TRP A 336 -8.06 7.60 8.76
N ARG A 337 -8.94 6.97 7.98
CA ARG A 337 -9.68 5.77 8.40
C ARG A 337 -8.77 4.62 8.82
N TRP A 338 -7.52 4.60 8.36
CA TRP A 338 -6.52 3.59 8.68
C TRP A 338 -5.53 4.03 9.77
N ARG A 339 -5.71 5.23 10.35
CA ARG A 339 -4.74 5.87 11.25
C ARG A 339 -4.30 5.02 12.41
N SER A 340 -5.26 4.44 13.12
CA SER A 340 -4.93 3.55 14.22
C SER A 340 -4.00 2.41 13.78
N ALA A 341 -4.24 1.81 12.60
CA ALA A 341 -3.44 0.68 12.15
C ALA A 341 -2.00 1.06 11.77
N TYR A 342 -1.81 2.12 10.97
CA TYR A 342 -0.45 2.52 10.57
C TYR A 342 0.34 3.20 11.70
N GLN A 343 -0.32 3.84 12.68
CA GLN A 343 0.37 4.39 13.85
C GLN A 343 0.72 3.32 14.89
N ASN A 344 -0.14 2.31 15.07
CA ASN A 344 0.18 1.16 15.91
C ASN A 344 1.35 0.36 15.35
N GLU A 345 1.39 0.12 14.03
CA GLU A 345 2.51 -0.60 13.42
C GLU A 345 3.82 0.19 13.52
N MET A 346 3.79 1.51 13.31
CA MET A 346 4.98 2.35 13.54
C MET A 346 5.45 2.27 14.99
N SER A 347 4.54 2.41 15.96
CA SER A 347 4.89 2.33 17.38
C SER A 347 5.50 0.98 17.73
N ALA A 348 4.87 -0.12 17.30
CA ALA A 348 5.38 -1.48 17.52
C ALA A 348 6.78 -1.68 16.90
N ARG A 349 6.99 -1.20 15.67
CA ARG A 349 8.31 -1.28 15.00
C ARG A 349 9.36 -0.38 15.64
N MET A 350 8.98 0.75 16.24
CA MET A 350 9.88 1.53 17.08
C MET A 350 10.24 0.78 18.36
N GLN A 351 9.34 0.00 18.96
CA GLN A 351 9.68 -0.90 20.08
C GLN A 351 10.69 -1.98 19.67
N TRP A 352 10.62 -2.50 18.44
CA TRP A 352 11.61 -3.46 17.91
C TRP A 352 13.04 -2.88 17.89
N THR A 353 13.19 -1.55 17.89
CA THR A 353 14.51 -0.91 17.93
C THR A 353 15.17 -0.96 19.30
N LEU A 354 14.41 -1.21 20.37
CA LEU A 354 14.86 -1.06 21.75
C LEU A 354 15.44 -2.35 22.36
N SER A 355 15.10 -3.51 21.81
CA SER A 355 15.40 -4.81 22.38
C SER A 355 15.52 -5.84 21.26
N SER A 356 16.40 -6.82 21.41
CA SER A 356 16.47 -7.99 20.52
C SER A 356 15.65 -9.17 21.05
N ASN A 357 14.96 -9.01 22.19
CA ASN A 357 14.09 -10.04 22.72
C ASN A 357 12.76 -10.02 21.96
N TYR A 358 12.54 -10.99 21.07
CA TYR A 358 11.30 -11.19 20.32
C TYR A 358 10.06 -11.02 21.21
N SER A 359 9.99 -11.73 22.34
CA SER A 359 8.83 -11.71 23.24
C SER A 359 8.53 -10.38 23.94
N SER A 360 9.41 -9.38 23.81
CA SER A 360 9.20 -8.04 24.39
C SER A 360 8.44 -7.08 23.47
N ALA A 361 8.13 -7.49 22.24
CA ALA A 361 7.37 -6.71 21.29
C ALA A 361 6.27 -7.53 20.62
N VAL A 362 5.45 -6.85 19.82
CA VAL A 362 4.33 -7.47 19.10
C VAL A 362 4.63 -7.58 17.61
N HIS A 363 4.07 -8.61 16.96
CA HIS A 363 4.38 -8.95 15.58
C HIS A 363 3.12 -9.11 14.73
N PRO A 364 3.23 -8.96 13.39
CA PRO A 364 2.06 -9.01 12.52
C PRO A 364 1.39 -10.39 12.47
N PRO A 365 0.06 -10.48 12.59
CA PRO A 365 -0.66 -11.74 12.38
C PRO A 365 -0.42 -12.33 10.99
N LYS A 366 -0.29 -13.65 10.89
CA LYS A 366 -0.12 -14.37 9.62
C LYS A 366 -1.46 -14.85 9.10
N ILE A 367 -2.09 -14.04 8.25
CA ILE A 367 -3.43 -14.31 7.74
C ILE A 367 -3.45 -15.51 6.80
N SER A 368 -4.39 -16.42 7.07
CA SER A 368 -4.83 -17.45 6.14
C SER A 368 -6.28 -17.19 5.78
N LEU A 369 -6.64 -17.30 4.50
CA LEU A 369 -8.01 -17.19 4.02
C LEU A 369 -8.31 -18.30 3.01
N ASN A 370 -9.27 -19.17 3.32
CA ASN A 370 -9.66 -20.31 2.50
C ASN A 370 -8.45 -21.16 2.03
N GLY A 371 -7.48 -21.37 2.92
CA GLY A 371 -6.26 -22.14 2.64
C GLY A 371 -5.17 -21.35 1.90
N THR A 372 -5.41 -20.10 1.52
CA THR A 372 -4.40 -19.22 0.89
C THR A 372 -3.72 -18.33 1.92
N THR A 373 -2.44 -18.02 1.71
CA THR A 373 -1.62 -17.16 2.58
C THR A 373 -1.08 -15.95 1.80
N GLY A 374 -0.30 -15.09 2.48
CA GLY A 374 0.33 -13.91 1.88
C GLY A 374 -0.54 -12.65 1.90
N THR A 375 -0.25 -11.70 1.01
CA THR A 375 -0.86 -10.36 1.01
C THR A 375 -1.66 -10.05 -0.26
N ALA A 376 -1.59 -10.90 -1.28
CA ALA A 376 -2.34 -10.71 -2.51
C ALA A 376 -3.87 -10.76 -2.28
N PRO A 377 -4.66 -9.99 -3.04
CA PRO A 377 -6.12 -10.10 -2.99
C PRO A 377 -6.60 -11.52 -3.30
N TYR A 378 -7.66 -11.94 -2.61
CA TYR A 378 -8.35 -13.21 -2.87
C TYR A 378 -9.56 -12.95 -3.77
N SER A 379 -9.44 -13.30 -5.06
CA SER A 379 -10.52 -13.08 -6.03
C SER A 379 -11.42 -14.31 -6.17
N LEU A 380 -12.73 -14.08 -6.26
CA LEU A 380 -13.75 -15.09 -6.50
C LEU A 380 -14.73 -14.60 -7.55
N SER A 381 -15.01 -15.43 -8.55
CA SER A 381 -16.18 -15.27 -9.40
C SER A 381 -17.41 -15.82 -8.69
N VAL A 382 -18.45 -15.00 -8.57
CA VAL A 382 -19.69 -15.32 -7.84
C VAL A 382 -20.91 -14.96 -8.67
N ARG A 383 -22.03 -15.64 -8.43
CA ARG A 383 -23.32 -15.31 -9.07
C ARG A 383 -24.17 -14.43 -8.14
N PRO A 384 -25.13 -13.66 -8.69
CA PRO A 384 -26.18 -13.05 -7.88
C PRO A 384 -26.83 -14.08 -6.95
N GLU A 385 -27.18 -13.65 -5.75
CA GLU A 385 -27.77 -14.47 -4.69
C GLU A 385 -26.94 -15.66 -4.18
N GLN A 386 -25.75 -15.91 -4.73
CA GLN A 386 -24.87 -16.95 -4.25
C GLN A 386 -24.44 -16.66 -2.81
N SER A 387 -24.52 -17.69 -1.96
CA SER A 387 -23.89 -17.64 -0.64
C SER A 387 -22.46 -18.15 -0.71
N ILE A 388 -21.54 -17.43 -0.07
CA ILE A 388 -20.14 -17.81 0.02
C ILE A 388 -19.69 -17.87 1.48
N ILE A 389 -18.72 -18.74 1.77
CA ILE A 389 -18.05 -18.84 3.06
C ILE A 389 -16.62 -18.34 2.89
N LEU A 390 -16.23 -17.39 3.76
CA LEU A 390 -14.87 -16.90 3.87
C LEU A 390 -14.33 -17.36 5.22
N ASN A 391 -13.30 -18.21 5.19
CA ASN A 391 -12.75 -18.87 6.36
C ASN A 391 -11.30 -18.43 6.61
N ALA A 392 -11.11 -17.66 7.69
CA ALA A 392 -9.81 -17.23 8.17
C ALA A 392 -9.38 -17.91 9.49
N SER A 393 -10.01 -19.03 9.86
CA SER A 393 -9.78 -19.72 11.14
C SER A 393 -8.36 -20.24 11.34
N SER A 394 -7.61 -20.42 10.25
CA SER A 394 -6.20 -20.87 10.27
C SER A 394 -5.20 -19.71 10.39
N THR A 395 -5.67 -18.48 10.57
CA THR A 395 -4.81 -17.32 10.85
C THR A 395 -4.16 -17.47 12.22
N ILE A 396 -2.88 -17.13 12.33
CA ILE A 396 -2.13 -17.27 13.59
C ILE A 396 -1.53 -15.94 14.04
N ASP A 397 -1.55 -15.73 15.34
CA ASP A 397 -0.74 -14.73 16.03
C ASP A 397 0.66 -15.34 16.26
N PRO A 398 1.74 -14.77 15.68
CA PRO A 398 3.09 -15.30 15.90
C PRO A 398 3.56 -15.15 17.36
N ASP A 399 2.99 -14.22 18.13
CA ASP A 399 3.40 -13.97 19.53
C ASP A 399 2.90 -15.07 20.47
N SER A 400 1.72 -15.63 20.19
CA SER A 400 1.10 -16.69 20.98
C SER A 400 1.11 -18.06 20.30
N ASN A 401 1.49 -18.12 19.02
CA ASN A 401 1.29 -19.28 18.13
C ASN A 401 -0.14 -19.81 18.14
N SER A 402 -1.12 -18.90 18.27
CA SER A 402 -2.54 -19.23 18.41
C SER A 402 -3.43 -18.24 17.68
N SER A 403 -4.66 -18.62 17.38
CA SER A 403 -5.69 -17.70 16.89
C SER A 403 -6.55 -17.10 18.02
N SER A 404 -6.38 -17.58 19.26
CA SER A 404 -7.22 -17.22 20.41
C SER A 404 -7.06 -15.77 20.88
N THR A 405 -5.92 -15.14 20.58
CA THR A 405 -5.62 -13.74 20.89
C THR A 405 -6.01 -12.78 19.77
N LEU A 406 -6.52 -13.30 18.64
CA LEU A 406 -6.82 -12.50 17.46
C LEU A 406 -8.26 -12.00 17.45
N THR A 407 -8.41 -10.76 16.97
CA THR A 407 -9.71 -10.17 16.61
C THR A 407 -9.86 -10.16 15.10
N PHE A 408 -11.02 -10.60 14.61
CA PHE A 408 -11.36 -10.66 13.18
C PHE A 408 -12.49 -9.67 12.89
N GLU A 409 -12.23 -8.70 12.03
CA GLU A 409 -13.20 -7.69 11.61
C GLU A 409 -13.42 -7.78 10.09
N TRP A 410 -14.68 -7.87 9.66
CA TRP A 410 -15.07 -7.94 8.26
C TRP A 410 -15.78 -6.67 7.84
N MET A 411 -15.26 -6.01 6.81
CA MET A 411 -15.78 -4.76 6.29
C MET A 411 -16.18 -4.92 4.83
N HIS A 412 -17.38 -4.45 4.47
CA HIS A 412 -17.75 -4.24 3.08
C HIS A 412 -17.24 -2.87 2.64
N TYR A 413 -16.24 -2.83 1.77
CA TYR A 413 -15.65 -1.59 1.27
C TYR A 413 -16.43 -1.08 0.06
N LYS A 414 -17.54 -0.38 0.33
CA LYS A 414 -18.51 0.03 -0.69
C LYS A 414 -17.99 1.07 -1.67
N ASP A 415 -17.16 2.00 -1.21
CA ASP A 415 -16.78 3.18 -2.01
C ASP A 415 -16.00 2.79 -3.29
N ILE A 416 -15.24 1.69 -3.27
CA ILE A 416 -14.58 1.17 -4.48
C ILE A 416 -15.55 0.46 -5.44
N THR A 417 -16.64 -0.12 -4.96
CA THR A 417 -17.63 -0.79 -5.83
C THR A 417 -18.50 0.21 -6.60
N ALA A 418 -18.66 1.43 -6.08
CA ALA A 418 -19.57 2.42 -6.66
C ALA A 418 -19.03 3.06 -7.95
N SER A 419 -19.85 3.04 -9.01
CA SER A 419 -19.55 3.79 -10.23
C SER A 419 -19.75 5.29 -10.04
N ASN A 420 -20.72 5.71 -9.22
CA ASN A 420 -20.85 7.09 -8.75
C ASN A 420 -20.37 7.20 -7.29
N GLN A 421 -19.16 7.71 -7.14
CA GLN A 421 -18.47 7.87 -5.86
C GLN A 421 -19.25 8.73 -4.86
N TYR A 422 -20.13 9.65 -5.30
CA TYR A 422 -20.96 10.48 -4.42
C TYR A 422 -22.20 9.76 -3.85
N ASN A 423 -22.57 8.59 -4.38
CA ASN A 423 -23.78 7.90 -3.95
C ASN A 423 -23.59 6.39 -3.66
N ALA A 424 -22.39 5.99 -3.24
CA ALA A 424 -22.05 4.59 -2.98
C ALA A 424 -23.05 3.88 -2.04
N ASN A 425 -23.56 4.59 -1.03
CA ASN A 425 -24.51 4.00 -0.09
C ASN A 425 -25.89 3.69 -0.68
N ALA A 426 -26.37 4.49 -1.63
CA ALA A 426 -27.65 4.23 -2.29
C ALA A 426 -27.51 3.24 -3.45
N GLN A 427 -26.37 3.26 -4.16
CA GLN A 427 -26.16 2.40 -5.33
C GLN A 427 -25.78 0.97 -4.94
N ILE A 428 -24.97 0.82 -3.90
CA ILE A 428 -24.35 -0.47 -3.59
C ILE A 428 -25.08 -1.07 -2.38
N PRO A 429 -25.76 -2.22 -2.54
CA PRO A 429 -26.43 -2.88 -1.42
C PRO A 429 -25.40 -3.32 -0.37
N GLN A 430 -25.77 -3.23 0.91
CA GLN A 430 -24.90 -3.67 1.99
C GLN A 430 -24.77 -5.20 1.98
N LEU A 431 -23.54 -5.72 1.95
CA LEU A 431 -23.28 -7.12 2.27
C LEU A 431 -23.41 -7.34 3.77
N ASN A 432 -24.19 -8.34 4.17
CA ASN A 432 -24.34 -8.76 5.55
C ASN A 432 -23.45 -9.97 5.82
N PHE A 433 -22.72 -9.94 6.94
CA PHE A 433 -21.83 -11.00 7.36
C PHE A 433 -22.41 -11.74 8.55
N THR A 434 -22.61 -13.06 8.42
CA THR A 434 -23.02 -13.93 9.51
C THR A 434 -21.82 -14.69 10.02
N CYS A 435 -21.42 -14.49 11.27
CA CYS A 435 -20.34 -15.25 11.88
C CYS A 435 -20.75 -16.71 12.07
N LEU A 436 -19.92 -17.64 11.59
CA LEU A 436 -20.15 -19.09 11.73
C LEU A 436 -19.45 -19.69 12.96
N ASN A 437 -18.68 -18.87 13.69
CA ASN A 437 -18.04 -19.22 14.96
C ASN A 437 -17.98 -17.99 15.88
N GLN A 438 -17.67 -18.22 17.17
CA GLN A 438 -17.64 -17.16 18.18
C GLN A 438 -16.59 -16.07 17.91
N ALA A 439 -15.44 -16.45 17.34
CA ALA A 439 -14.36 -15.51 17.01
C ALA A 439 -14.65 -14.67 15.76
N CYS A 440 -15.74 -14.94 15.04
CA CYS A 440 -16.02 -14.39 13.72
C CYS A 440 -14.87 -14.58 12.70
N SER A 441 -13.99 -15.57 12.91
CA SER A 441 -12.90 -15.88 11.98
C SER A 441 -13.41 -16.58 10.71
N THR A 442 -14.63 -17.09 10.74
CA THR A 442 -15.34 -17.60 9.57
C THR A 442 -16.67 -16.88 9.43
N ILE A 443 -16.96 -16.36 8.24
CA ILE A 443 -18.25 -15.72 7.94
C ILE A 443 -18.93 -16.35 6.73
N GLN A 444 -20.25 -16.21 6.68
CA GLN A 444 -21.06 -16.39 5.49
C GLN A 444 -21.61 -15.03 5.03
N THR A 445 -21.63 -14.81 3.72
CA THR A 445 -22.32 -13.68 3.09
C THR A 445 -23.10 -14.15 1.86
N LYS A 446 -24.22 -13.48 1.57
CA LYS A 446 -25.04 -13.73 0.38
C LYS A 446 -24.89 -12.55 -0.57
N MET A 447 -24.61 -12.84 -1.85
CA MET A 447 -24.55 -11.81 -2.88
C MET A 447 -25.93 -11.20 -3.13
N PRO A 448 -26.01 -9.93 -3.53
CA PRO A 448 -27.29 -9.27 -3.79
C PRO A 448 -28.08 -9.94 -4.91
N ALA A 449 -29.37 -9.61 -4.99
CA ALA A 449 -30.23 -10.01 -6.11
C ALA A 449 -29.67 -9.51 -7.45
N GLU A 450 -29.99 -10.20 -8.54
CA GLU A 450 -29.44 -9.92 -9.88
C GLU A 450 -29.65 -8.47 -10.31
N SER A 451 -30.84 -7.90 -10.09
CA SER A 451 -31.13 -6.51 -10.43
C SER A 451 -30.29 -5.47 -9.70
N LEU A 452 -29.69 -5.83 -8.56
CA LEU A 452 -28.80 -4.97 -7.77
C LEU A 452 -27.32 -5.30 -8.00
N ALA A 453 -26.99 -6.58 -8.20
CA ALA A 453 -25.63 -7.03 -8.44
C ALA A 453 -25.16 -6.78 -9.89
N CYS A 454 -26.10 -6.82 -10.84
CA CYS A 454 -25.93 -6.53 -12.26
C CYS A 454 -27.02 -5.58 -12.77
N PRO A 455 -26.98 -4.29 -12.37
CA PRO A 455 -27.83 -3.28 -12.98
C PRO A 455 -27.48 -3.11 -14.47
N ASP A 456 -28.32 -2.37 -15.22
CA ASP A 456 -28.15 -2.14 -16.67
C ASP A 456 -26.80 -1.51 -17.06
N THR A 457 -26.09 -0.92 -16.10
CA THR A 457 -24.74 -0.35 -16.28
C THR A 457 -23.61 -1.39 -16.21
N GLY A 458 -23.94 -2.66 -15.98
CA GLY A 458 -23.00 -3.78 -15.86
C GLY A 458 -22.93 -4.37 -14.45
N CYS A 459 -22.37 -5.58 -14.38
CA CYS A 459 -22.17 -6.30 -13.12
C CYS A 459 -21.11 -5.62 -12.23
N GLN A 460 -21.42 -5.54 -10.95
CA GLN A 460 -20.58 -4.91 -9.94
C GLN A 460 -19.50 -5.88 -9.42
N THR A 461 -18.40 -5.30 -8.95
CA THR A 461 -17.36 -6.03 -8.22
C THR A 461 -17.35 -5.58 -6.76
N TYR A 462 -17.69 -6.49 -5.85
CA TYR A 462 -17.78 -6.19 -4.42
C TYR A 462 -16.44 -6.42 -3.74
N HIS A 463 -16.05 -5.51 -2.84
CA HIS A 463 -14.82 -5.62 -2.07
C HIS A 463 -15.12 -5.87 -0.59
N VAL A 464 -14.60 -6.98 -0.06
CA VAL A 464 -14.65 -7.27 1.38
C VAL A 464 -13.22 -7.20 1.92
N ILE A 465 -13.03 -6.53 3.05
CA ILE A 465 -11.76 -6.48 3.77
C ILE A 465 -11.89 -7.29 5.04
N LEU A 466 -11.02 -8.29 5.19
CA LEU A 466 -10.71 -8.88 6.47
C LEU A 466 -9.59 -8.06 7.11
N SER A 467 -9.80 -7.61 8.35
CA SER A 467 -8.80 -7.01 9.23
C SER A 467 -8.54 -7.95 10.40
N VAL A 468 -7.27 -8.25 10.69
CA VAL A 468 -6.87 -9.12 11.80
C VAL A 468 -5.78 -8.44 12.62
N LYS A 469 -5.95 -8.45 13.94
CA LYS A 469 -4.98 -7.89 14.89
C LYS A 469 -4.98 -8.70 16.19
N GLY A 470 -3.82 -8.79 16.84
CA GLY A 470 -3.69 -9.39 18.16
C GLY A 470 -4.16 -8.46 19.29
N GLN A 471 -4.06 -8.93 20.54
CA GLN A 471 -4.34 -8.14 21.73
C GLN A 471 -3.06 -7.44 22.21
N SER A 472 -3.01 -6.11 22.05
CA SER A 472 -1.92 -5.26 22.52
C SER A 472 -2.40 -3.82 22.69
N ALA A 473 -1.61 -2.99 23.36
CA ALA A 473 -1.79 -1.53 23.36
C ALA A 473 -1.51 -0.93 21.97
N THR A 474 -0.58 -1.52 21.20
CA THR A 474 -0.18 -1.08 19.86
C THR A 474 -0.26 -2.23 18.86
N PRO A 475 -1.45 -2.82 18.64
CA PRO A 475 -1.58 -4.04 17.86
C PRO A 475 -1.27 -3.80 16.37
N ILE A 476 -0.38 -4.62 15.81
CA ILE A 476 -0.13 -4.63 14.37
C ILE A 476 -1.33 -5.27 13.66
N THR A 477 -1.87 -4.56 12.66
CA THR A 477 -3.01 -5.03 11.87
C THR A 477 -2.52 -5.57 10.53
N ARG A 478 -3.02 -6.74 10.13
CA ARG A 478 -2.87 -7.28 8.77
C ARG A 478 -4.24 -7.42 8.14
N TYR A 479 -4.26 -7.46 6.81
CA TYR A 479 -5.49 -7.52 6.06
C TYR A 479 -5.48 -8.63 5.03
N ARG A 480 -6.68 -9.00 4.59
CA ARG A 480 -6.88 -9.70 3.32
C ARG A 480 -8.02 -9.01 2.58
N ARG A 481 -7.73 -8.49 1.39
CA ARG A 481 -8.75 -8.01 0.46
C ARG A 481 -9.36 -9.19 -0.28
N ILE A 482 -10.68 -9.26 -0.31
CA ILE A 482 -11.47 -10.23 -1.09
C ILE A 482 -12.18 -9.46 -2.19
N VAL A 483 -12.01 -9.90 -3.43
CA VAL A 483 -12.62 -9.31 -4.62
C VAL A 483 -13.67 -10.28 -5.16
N LEU A 484 -14.93 -9.88 -5.11
CA LEU A 484 -16.07 -10.70 -5.51
C LEU A 484 -16.60 -10.19 -6.85
N GLU A 485 -16.20 -10.86 -7.93
CA GLU A 485 -16.55 -10.50 -9.29
C GLU A 485 -17.89 -11.17 -9.65
N ILE A 486 -18.94 -10.36 -9.80
CA ILE A 486 -20.26 -10.89 -10.15
C ILE A 486 -20.28 -11.29 -11.62
N GLN A 487 -20.56 -12.57 -11.87
CA GLN A 487 -20.86 -13.12 -13.18
C GLN A 487 -22.36 -12.98 -13.41
N GLY A 488 -22.76 -12.15 -14.36
CA GLY A 488 -24.15 -12.07 -14.80
C GLY A 488 -24.64 -13.42 -15.34
N GLY A 489 -25.95 -13.66 -15.30
CA GLY A 489 -26.53 -14.77 -16.05
C GLY A 489 -26.20 -14.60 -17.53
N LEU A 490 -25.62 -15.63 -18.16
CA LEU A 490 -25.74 -15.78 -19.61
C LEU A 490 -27.23 -16.00 -19.88
N SER A 491 -27.97 -14.93 -20.15
CA SER A 491 -29.32 -15.01 -20.70
C SER A 491 -29.27 -15.47 -22.14
#